data_AF-A0A9D1NEU3-F1
#
_entry.id   AF-A0A9D1NEU3-F1
#
_cell.length_a   1.000
_cell.length_b   1.000
_cell.length_c   1.000
_cell.angle_alpha   90.00
_cell.angle_beta   90.00
_cell.angle_gamma   90.00
#
_symmetry.space_group_name_H-M   'P 1'
#
loop_
_entity.id
_entity.type
_entity.pdbx_description
1 polymer ?
#
loop_
_entity_poly.entity_id
_entity_poly.type
_entity_poly.pdbx_seq_one_letter_code
_entity_poly.pdbx_strand_id
1 'polypeptide(L)'
;MKKINEIKELYSFFEKGTENSFEFELGKVQDIILSAPHAVSQTREGKVKFAEPESGIIAKLLNKYYGYTIIYKSKNMGDDANFDADSPYKKFLCEKCKKLKPLVVLDLHELSKTRECQVNIGSGYGNTVHNDAEIINNLINCLNREGIKKIVTDHPFASKTSTIATYVSKNAGIKAMQVELNYGYLTKSRKNLFSVIKAIHNFCTALRTQNEIRQKNIDISELYSLDEEFYKTQGQTDFEYSVGDSQIVISAPHAKAGMVNNKVKLSESMTGVICKVFNREFNFSTIYKSRDNNEDYSNSLKNSYKEILFKKLITKNTKLVLELHIINKDRFEDLLMFLPQKYDNFKTYQIINILNKNNIGKFSINSIFDQNKKARITNQVKGNSFKLQLCFNARLIEDKNKFENVILTLKDIISIFVD
;
A
#
# COMPACT_ATOMS: atom_id res chain seq x y z
N MET A 1 0.71 13.31 -30.47
CA MET A 1 0.33 14.72 -30.71
C MET A 1 -0.59 15.29 -29.62
N LYS A 2 -1.73 14.66 -29.28
CA LYS A 2 -2.69 15.18 -28.26
C LYS A 2 -2.08 15.57 -26.90
N LYS A 3 -1.27 14.69 -26.28
CA LYS A 3 -0.59 14.98 -24.99
C LYS A 3 0.44 16.11 -25.06
N ILE A 4 1.00 16.41 -26.24
CA ILE A 4 2.01 17.46 -26.41
C ILE A 4 1.33 18.83 -26.41
N ASN A 5 0.23 18.97 -27.16
CA ASN A 5 -0.53 20.21 -27.21
C ASN A 5 -1.11 20.56 -25.84
N GLU A 6 -1.63 19.56 -25.13
CA GLU A 6 -2.13 19.71 -23.76
C GLU A 6 -1.08 20.27 -22.79
N ILE A 7 0.15 19.76 -22.81
CA ILE A 7 1.20 20.30 -21.94
C ILE A 7 1.54 21.74 -22.32
N LYS A 8 1.59 22.07 -23.61
CA LYS A 8 1.83 23.45 -24.08
C LYS A 8 0.71 24.40 -23.62
N GLU A 9 -0.54 23.95 -23.68
CA GLU A 9 -1.69 24.71 -23.17
C GLU A 9 -1.56 24.97 -21.68
N LEU A 10 -1.13 23.98 -20.89
CA LEU A 10 -0.92 24.14 -19.45
C LEU A 10 0.24 25.10 -19.14
N TYR A 11 1.34 25.08 -19.90
CA TYR A 11 2.39 26.10 -19.74
C TYR A 11 1.83 27.50 -20.01
N SER A 12 1.08 27.69 -21.10
CA SER A 12 0.46 28.99 -21.42
C SER A 12 -0.53 29.42 -20.33
N PHE A 13 -1.25 28.47 -19.73
CA PHE A 13 -2.15 28.73 -18.62
C PHE A 13 -1.41 29.28 -17.39
N PHE A 14 -0.34 28.61 -16.93
CA PHE A 14 0.42 29.07 -15.76
C PHE A 14 1.25 30.33 -16.03
N GLU A 15 1.67 30.57 -17.27
CA GLU A 15 2.34 31.81 -17.66
C GLU A 15 1.39 33.02 -17.62
N LYS A 16 0.16 32.86 -18.13
CA LYS A 16 -0.86 33.92 -18.13
C LYS A 16 -1.47 34.13 -16.74
N GLY A 17 -1.64 33.05 -15.99
CA GLY A 17 -2.40 33.02 -14.76
C GLY A 17 -3.90 33.22 -14.96
N THR A 18 -4.63 33.34 -13.86
CA THR A 18 -6.07 33.66 -13.84
C THR A 18 -6.37 34.87 -12.98
N GLU A 19 -7.63 35.32 -12.91
CA GLU A 19 -7.99 36.46 -12.06
C GLU A 19 -7.92 36.14 -10.56
N ASN A 20 -8.10 34.86 -10.21
CA ASN A 20 -8.04 34.36 -8.85
C ASN A 20 -6.59 34.23 -8.37
N SER A 21 -6.35 34.36 -7.07
CA SER A 21 -5.04 34.08 -6.47
C SER A 21 -4.64 32.60 -6.62
N PHE A 22 -5.61 31.72 -6.41
CA PHE A 22 -5.46 30.27 -6.50
C PHE A 22 -6.79 29.63 -6.90
N GLU A 23 -6.72 28.38 -7.35
CA GLU A 23 -7.88 27.59 -7.75
C GLU A 23 -7.90 26.26 -7.00
N PHE A 24 -9.09 25.79 -6.68
CA PHE A 24 -9.35 24.50 -6.06
C PHE A 24 -10.31 23.70 -6.93
N GLU A 25 -9.88 22.55 -7.39
CA GLU A 25 -10.67 21.68 -8.26
C GLU A 25 -10.98 20.38 -7.52
N LEU A 26 -12.25 20.20 -7.17
CA LEU A 26 -12.71 18.96 -6.54
C LEU A 26 -12.68 17.82 -7.56
N GLY A 27 -11.94 16.77 -7.22
CA GLY A 27 -11.82 15.58 -8.04
C GLY A 27 -12.82 14.48 -7.64
N LYS A 28 -12.85 13.41 -8.44
CA LYS A 28 -13.53 12.16 -8.06
C LYS A 28 -12.83 11.44 -6.90
N VAL A 29 -11.52 11.64 -6.79
CA VAL A 29 -10.66 11.15 -5.70
C VAL A 29 -10.44 12.31 -4.73
N GLN A 30 -11.16 12.28 -3.60
CA GLN A 30 -11.20 13.36 -2.61
C GLN A 30 -10.42 13.05 -1.33
N ASP A 31 -10.09 11.78 -1.12
CA ASP A 31 -9.28 11.28 -0.02
C ASP A 31 -7.78 11.51 -0.24
N ILE A 32 -7.40 12.20 -1.32
CA ILE A 32 -6.04 12.67 -1.62
C ILE A 32 -6.16 14.10 -2.16
N ILE A 33 -5.31 15.01 -1.68
CA ILE A 33 -5.20 16.37 -2.22
C ILE A 33 -3.77 16.62 -2.72
N LEU A 34 -3.65 17.19 -3.92
CA LEU A 34 -2.37 17.67 -4.46
C LEU A 34 -2.34 19.19 -4.40
N SER A 35 -1.29 19.76 -3.80
CA SER A 35 -1.04 21.20 -3.75
C SER A 35 0.09 21.56 -4.70
N ALA A 36 -0.01 22.68 -5.41
CA ALA A 36 1.06 23.23 -6.25
C ALA A 36 1.10 24.77 -6.07
N PRO A 37 1.66 25.25 -4.94
CA PRO A 37 1.60 26.66 -4.55
C PRO A 37 2.53 27.55 -5.37
N HIS A 38 3.52 26.97 -6.06
CA HIS A 38 4.51 27.73 -6.83
C HIS A 38 4.33 27.57 -8.34
N ALA A 39 3.17 27.09 -8.81
CA ALA A 39 2.91 26.91 -10.24
C ALA A 39 3.04 28.22 -11.07
N VAL A 40 2.95 29.37 -10.40
CA VAL A 40 3.22 30.72 -10.93
C VAL A 40 4.35 31.37 -10.13
N SER A 41 4.88 32.50 -10.59
CA SER A 41 5.90 33.25 -9.84
C SER A 41 5.37 33.65 -8.45
N GLN A 42 6.28 33.83 -7.49
CA GLN A 42 5.95 34.24 -6.12
C GLN A 42 6.75 35.47 -5.73
N THR A 43 6.37 36.13 -4.64
CA THR A 43 7.16 37.21 -4.04
C THR A 43 7.51 36.83 -2.62
N ARG A 44 8.81 36.66 -2.34
CA ARG A 44 9.34 36.32 -1.02
C ARG A 44 10.24 37.44 -0.53
N GLU A 45 9.91 38.02 0.61
CA GLU A 45 10.69 39.11 1.21
C GLU A 45 10.96 40.25 0.21
N GLY A 46 9.93 40.62 -0.57
CA GLY A 46 10.00 41.67 -1.60
C GLY A 46 10.74 41.28 -2.89
N LYS A 47 11.23 40.04 -3.02
CA LYS A 47 11.92 39.54 -4.21
C LYS A 47 11.05 38.55 -4.98
N VAL A 48 10.98 38.73 -6.30
CA VAL A 48 10.32 37.77 -7.18
C VAL A 48 11.11 36.46 -7.21
N LYS A 49 10.43 35.34 -6.97
CA LYS A 49 10.95 33.99 -7.20
C LYS A 49 10.34 33.41 -8.48
N PHE A 50 11.17 32.66 -9.20
CA PHE A 50 10.75 31.96 -10.41
C PHE A 50 9.59 31.01 -10.13
N ALA A 51 8.71 30.87 -11.14
CA ALA A 51 7.66 29.89 -11.13
C ALA A 51 8.22 28.46 -11.20
N GLU A 52 7.43 27.53 -10.67
CA GLU A 52 7.60 26.08 -10.71
C GLU A 52 6.41 25.47 -11.51
N PRO A 53 6.29 25.73 -12.83
CA PRO A 53 5.09 25.39 -13.60
C PRO A 53 4.90 23.88 -13.79
N GLU A 54 5.95 23.06 -13.78
CA GLU A 54 5.83 21.61 -13.83
C GLU A 54 5.06 21.06 -12.62
N SER A 55 5.20 21.64 -11.43
CA SER A 55 4.41 21.24 -10.25
C SER A 55 2.90 21.36 -10.51
N GLY A 56 2.47 22.50 -11.07
CA GLY A 56 1.09 22.77 -11.46
C GLY A 56 0.63 21.87 -12.61
N ILE A 57 1.47 21.67 -13.63
CA ILE A 57 1.18 20.76 -14.76
C ILE A 57 0.95 19.35 -14.27
N ILE A 58 1.78 18.84 -13.36
CA ILE A 58 1.64 17.50 -12.77
C ILE A 58 0.30 17.40 -12.03
N ALA A 59 -0.04 18.40 -11.20
CA ALA A 59 -1.33 18.43 -10.50
C ALA A 59 -2.52 18.41 -11.48
N LYS A 60 -2.52 19.27 -12.50
CA LYS A 60 -3.59 19.33 -13.53
C LYS A 60 -3.73 18.02 -14.30
N LEU A 61 -2.62 17.39 -14.68
CA LEU A 61 -2.65 16.10 -15.39
C LEU A 61 -3.14 14.97 -14.48
N LEU A 62 -2.76 14.96 -13.20
CA LEU A 62 -3.25 13.98 -12.23
C LEU A 62 -4.76 14.16 -11.97
N ASN A 63 -5.25 15.39 -11.86
CA ASN A 63 -6.68 15.68 -11.80
C ASN A 63 -7.39 15.19 -13.07
N LYS A 64 -6.91 15.56 -14.25
CA LYS A 64 -7.60 15.23 -15.50
C LYS A 64 -7.65 13.74 -15.80
N TYR A 65 -6.54 13.02 -15.60
CA TYR A 65 -6.46 11.62 -15.97
C TYR A 65 -6.96 10.66 -14.89
N TYR A 66 -6.87 11.05 -13.61
CA TYR A 66 -7.20 10.17 -12.50
C TYR A 66 -8.22 10.76 -11.52
N GLY A 67 -8.63 12.00 -11.71
CA GLY A 67 -9.66 12.64 -10.90
C GLY A 67 -9.18 13.07 -9.51
N TYR A 68 -7.88 13.27 -9.27
CA TYR A 68 -7.40 13.76 -7.97
C TYR A 68 -7.87 15.17 -7.66
N THR A 69 -8.23 15.43 -6.41
CA THR A 69 -8.52 16.79 -5.93
C THR A 69 -7.24 17.60 -5.87
N ILE A 70 -7.28 18.83 -6.38
CA ILE A 70 -6.09 19.68 -6.47
C ILE A 70 -6.35 21.11 -6.01
N ILE A 71 -5.28 21.75 -5.57
CA ILE A 71 -5.20 23.19 -5.36
C ILE A 71 -3.89 23.70 -5.94
N TYR A 72 -3.91 24.86 -6.60
CA TYR A 72 -2.72 25.46 -7.16
C TYR A 72 -2.83 26.98 -7.19
N LYS A 73 -1.70 27.67 -7.05
CA LYS A 73 -1.67 29.12 -7.27
C LYS A 73 -1.79 29.39 -8.76
N SER A 74 -2.69 30.31 -9.10
CA SER A 74 -2.98 30.72 -10.47
C SER A 74 -2.56 32.16 -10.72
N LYS A 75 -2.16 32.91 -9.70
CA LYS A 75 -1.60 34.27 -9.82
C LYS A 75 -0.66 34.62 -8.66
N ASN A 76 0.41 35.35 -8.98
CA ASN A 76 1.26 36.00 -7.98
C ASN A 76 0.51 37.20 -7.39
N MET A 77 0.30 37.21 -6.07
CA MET A 77 -0.40 38.29 -5.37
C MET A 77 0.54 39.11 -4.48
N GLY A 78 1.85 39.06 -4.74
CA GLY A 78 2.85 39.70 -3.88
C GLY A 78 3.20 38.86 -2.63
N ASP A 79 2.85 37.58 -2.65
CA ASP A 79 2.98 36.60 -1.57
C ASP A 79 3.79 35.37 -2.01
N ASP A 80 4.21 34.57 -1.03
CA ASP A 80 4.75 33.23 -1.22
C ASP A 80 3.98 32.27 -0.32
N ALA A 81 3.04 31.55 -0.94
CA ALA A 81 2.12 30.66 -0.25
C ALA A 81 2.78 29.47 0.44
N ASN A 82 4.07 29.17 0.23
CA ASN A 82 4.77 28.16 1.03
C ASN A 82 5.61 28.81 2.15
N PHE A 83 6.10 30.03 1.96
CA PHE A 83 6.96 30.72 2.92
C PHE A 83 6.20 31.52 3.98
N ASP A 84 5.16 32.26 3.60
CA ASP A 84 4.51 33.26 4.45
C ASP A 84 3.69 32.61 5.58
N ALA A 85 3.87 33.05 6.82
CA ALA A 85 3.17 32.45 7.96
C ALA A 85 1.64 32.57 7.86
N ASP A 86 1.16 33.70 7.35
CA ASP A 86 -0.25 33.90 6.98
C ASP A 86 -0.39 33.81 5.46
N SER A 87 -1.22 32.88 4.99
CA SER A 87 -1.50 32.70 3.57
C SER A 87 -2.97 32.30 3.38
N PRO A 88 -3.75 33.06 2.58
CA PRO A 88 -5.11 32.66 2.21
C PRO A 88 -5.18 31.26 1.59
N TYR A 89 -4.13 30.88 0.84
CA TYR A 89 -3.99 29.54 0.26
C TYR A 89 -3.93 28.45 1.34
N LYS A 90 -3.07 28.62 2.34
CA LYS A 90 -2.93 27.65 3.46
C LYS A 90 -4.20 27.53 4.28
N LYS A 91 -4.82 28.67 4.60
CA LYS A 91 -6.07 28.73 5.36
C LYS A 91 -7.18 27.98 4.62
N PHE A 92 -7.38 28.27 3.34
CA PHE A 92 -8.36 27.60 2.51
C PHE A 92 -8.10 26.10 2.40
N LEU A 93 -6.86 25.68 2.11
CA LEU A 93 -6.50 24.27 2.04
C LEU A 93 -6.75 23.57 3.38
N CYS A 94 -6.41 24.19 4.50
CA CYS A 94 -6.67 23.65 5.83
C CYS A 94 -8.17 23.45 6.10
N GLU A 95 -9.03 24.40 5.70
CA GLU A 95 -10.49 24.26 5.80
C GLU A 95 -11.00 23.09 4.96
N LYS A 96 -10.52 22.96 3.72
CA LYS A 96 -10.87 21.82 2.86
C LYS A 96 -10.39 20.50 3.45
N CYS A 97 -9.19 20.46 4.03
CA CYS A 97 -8.66 19.28 4.72
C CYS A 97 -9.54 18.88 5.91
N LYS A 98 -10.00 19.84 6.73
CA LYS A 98 -10.92 19.56 7.85
C LYS A 98 -12.25 18.99 7.38
N LYS A 99 -12.77 19.47 6.24
CA LYS A 99 -14.03 19.01 5.66
C LYS A 99 -13.93 17.64 4.99
N LEU A 100 -12.91 17.45 4.14
CA LEU A 100 -12.74 16.26 3.30
C LEU A 100 -12.02 15.11 4.03
N LYS A 101 -11.21 15.43 5.04
CA LYS A 101 -10.37 14.49 5.81
C LYS A 101 -9.55 13.55 4.90
N PRO A 102 -8.74 14.09 3.98
CA PRO A 102 -7.95 13.26 3.08
C PRO A 102 -6.90 12.44 3.85
N LEU A 103 -6.49 11.31 3.28
CA LEU A 103 -5.43 10.44 3.81
C LEU A 103 -4.08 11.16 3.83
N VAL A 104 -3.81 11.96 2.81
CA VAL A 104 -2.58 12.73 2.68
C VAL A 104 -2.76 13.95 1.77
N VAL A 105 -1.98 15.00 2.06
CA VAL A 105 -1.71 16.11 1.14
C VAL A 105 -0.30 15.98 0.56
N LEU A 106 -0.19 15.95 -0.76
CA LEU A 106 1.11 16.03 -1.45
C LEU A 106 1.33 17.46 -1.96
N ASP A 107 2.28 18.15 -1.38
CA ASP A 107 2.65 19.52 -1.72
C ASP A 107 3.79 19.50 -2.74
N LEU A 108 3.43 19.65 -4.01
CA LEU A 108 4.31 19.49 -5.16
C LEU A 108 5.10 20.78 -5.42
N HIS A 109 6.40 20.59 -5.62
CA HIS A 109 7.38 21.65 -5.83
C HIS A 109 8.44 21.26 -6.85
N GLU A 110 9.25 22.23 -7.23
CA GLU A 110 10.44 22.01 -8.05
C GLU A 110 11.73 22.44 -7.38
N LEU A 111 12.74 21.58 -7.56
CA LEU A 111 14.12 21.86 -7.18
C LEU A 111 14.97 22.18 -8.41
N SER A 112 15.95 23.07 -8.22
CA SER A 112 16.88 23.50 -9.28
C SER A 112 17.51 22.33 -10.04
N LYS A 113 17.63 22.46 -11.37
CA LYS A 113 18.31 21.51 -12.25
C LYS A 113 19.74 21.14 -11.83
N THR A 114 20.40 21.99 -11.04
CA THR A 114 21.78 21.78 -10.57
C THR A 114 21.89 20.85 -9.36
N ARG A 115 20.78 20.47 -8.73
CA ARG A 115 20.79 19.54 -7.60
C ARG A 115 21.04 18.12 -8.09
N GLU A 116 21.75 17.33 -7.28
CA GLU A 116 22.10 15.96 -7.62
C GLU A 116 20.92 14.98 -7.52
N CYS A 117 19.98 15.24 -6.61
CA CYS A 117 18.78 14.43 -6.44
C CYS A 117 17.75 14.70 -7.54
N GLN A 118 17.02 13.66 -7.91
CA GLN A 118 15.86 13.73 -8.81
C GLN A 118 14.59 14.12 -8.06
N VAL A 119 14.46 13.66 -6.81
CA VAL A 119 13.32 13.96 -5.93
C VAL A 119 13.84 14.18 -4.51
N ASN A 120 13.34 15.20 -3.84
CA ASN A 120 13.46 15.37 -2.41
C ASN A 120 12.06 15.28 -1.77
N ILE A 121 11.94 14.51 -0.69
CA ILE A 121 10.69 14.38 0.08
C ILE A 121 10.89 15.09 1.41
N GLY A 122 10.18 16.19 1.61
CA GLY A 122 10.15 16.94 2.87
C GLY A 122 9.03 16.42 3.78
N SER A 123 9.38 15.88 4.94
CA SER A 123 8.45 15.39 5.97
C SER A 123 8.63 16.09 7.32
N GLY A 124 9.60 17.00 7.41
CA GLY A 124 9.95 17.65 8.68
C GLY A 124 10.51 16.64 9.67
N TYR A 125 11.31 15.68 9.19
CA TYR A 125 11.85 14.55 9.97
C TYR A 125 10.75 13.66 10.55
N GLY A 126 9.71 13.38 9.75
CA GLY A 126 8.56 12.56 10.12
C GLY A 126 7.41 13.32 10.78
N ASN A 127 7.64 14.55 11.23
CA ASN A 127 6.64 15.32 11.97
C ASN A 127 5.36 15.58 11.16
N THR A 128 5.46 15.96 9.88
CA THR A 128 4.29 16.30 9.06
C THR A 128 3.50 15.08 8.60
N VAL A 129 4.05 13.87 8.80
CA VAL A 129 3.38 12.59 8.56
C VAL A 129 3.07 11.83 9.84
N HIS A 130 3.16 12.50 10.99
CA HIS A 130 2.86 11.94 12.32
C HIS A 130 3.70 10.70 12.65
N ASN A 131 4.99 10.73 12.30
CA ASN A 131 5.95 9.64 12.46
C ASN A 131 5.60 8.35 11.67
N ASP A 132 4.71 8.46 10.69
CA ASP A 132 4.46 7.38 9.74
C ASP A 132 5.60 7.32 8.71
N ALA A 133 6.67 6.62 9.04
CA ALA A 133 7.78 6.40 8.09
C ALA A 133 7.35 5.54 6.87
N GLU A 134 6.26 4.75 7.00
CA GLU A 134 5.76 3.88 5.95
C GLU A 134 5.22 4.67 4.77
N ILE A 135 4.51 5.77 5.00
CA ILE A 135 3.99 6.59 3.90
C ILE A 135 5.11 7.18 3.02
N ILE A 136 6.25 7.55 3.62
CA ILE A 136 7.43 8.07 2.91
C ILE A 136 8.06 6.95 2.07
N ASN A 137 8.27 5.78 2.68
CA ASN A 137 8.89 4.64 2.00
C ASN A 137 8.01 4.09 0.86
N ASN A 138 6.68 4.10 1.01
CA ASN A 138 5.76 3.72 -0.05
C ASN A 138 5.88 4.65 -1.27
N LEU A 139 6.03 5.97 -1.06
CA LEU A 139 6.29 6.92 -2.14
C LEU A 139 7.65 6.66 -2.80
N ILE A 140 8.71 6.47 -2.01
CA ILE A 140 10.06 6.13 -2.51
C ILE A 140 10.02 4.86 -3.37
N ASN A 141 9.31 3.84 -2.93
CA ASN A 141 9.16 2.58 -3.65
C ASN A 141 8.43 2.76 -4.99
N CYS A 142 7.35 3.55 -5.01
CA CYS A 142 6.63 3.87 -6.24
C CYS A 142 7.51 4.64 -7.23
N LEU A 143 8.28 5.63 -6.76
CA LEU A 143 9.25 6.38 -7.57
C LEU A 143 10.34 5.44 -8.12
N ASN A 144 10.89 4.57 -7.29
CA ASN A 144 11.92 3.59 -7.68
C ASN A 144 11.44 2.65 -8.77
N ARG A 145 10.18 2.20 -8.72
CA ARG A 145 9.58 1.31 -9.74
C ARG A 145 9.43 1.98 -11.10
N GLU A 146 9.22 3.29 -11.13
CA GLU A 146 9.17 4.09 -12.36
C GLU A 146 10.55 4.56 -12.84
N GLY A 147 11.64 4.09 -12.21
CA GLY A 147 13.02 4.35 -12.61
C GLY A 147 13.61 5.65 -12.04
N ILE A 148 12.95 6.28 -11.07
CA ILE A 148 13.44 7.47 -10.37
C ILE A 148 14.24 6.98 -9.17
N LYS A 149 15.56 7.22 -9.14
CA LYS A 149 16.49 6.53 -8.22
C LYS A 149 17.20 7.45 -7.23
N LYS A 150 17.50 8.69 -7.63
CA LYS A 150 18.20 9.65 -6.77
C LYS A 150 17.21 10.39 -5.88
N ILE A 151 16.67 9.68 -4.89
CA ILE A 151 15.66 10.19 -3.96
C ILE A 151 16.32 10.45 -2.61
N VAL A 152 16.00 11.59 -1.99
CA VAL A 152 16.50 11.99 -0.67
C VAL A 152 15.33 12.45 0.20
N THR A 153 15.44 12.29 1.52
CA THR A 153 14.42 12.71 2.50
C THR A 153 14.96 13.82 3.39
N ASP A 154 14.18 14.88 3.57
CA ASP A 154 14.47 16.04 4.44
C ASP A 154 15.79 16.79 4.19
N HIS A 155 16.53 16.44 3.14
CA HIS A 155 17.74 17.13 2.70
C HIS A 155 17.75 17.30 1.17
N PRO A 156 17.97 18.51 0.62
CA PRO A 156 18.27 19.77 1.33
C PRO A 156 17.02 20.48 1.86
N PHE A 157 15.82 20.00 1.53
CA PHE A 157 14.56 20.60 1.96
C PHE A 157 13.83 19.63 2.89
N ALA A 158 13.71 20.05 4.14
CA ALA A 158 12.76 19.50 5.10
C ALA A 158 11.53 20.40 5.15
N SER A 159 10.35 19.86 5.48
CA SER A 159 9.18 20.68 5.78
C SER A 159 9.45 21.54 7.01
N LYS A 160 9.59 22.85 6.79
CA LYS A 160 9.87 23.85 7.84
C LYS A 160 8.58 24.36 8.47
N THR A 161 8.71 25.13 9.55
CA THR A 161 7.59 25.65 10.36
C THR A 161 6.48 26.32 9.55
N SER A 162 6.82 27.06 8.49
CA SER A 162 5.84 27.76 7.68
C SER A 162 5.37 26.99 6.45
N THR A 163 5.94 25.85 6.05
CA THR A 163 5.53 25.20 4.79
C THR A 163 4.07 24.76 4.80
N ILE A 164 3.46 24.61 3.63
CA ILE A 164 2.07 24.10 3.50
C ILE A 164 1.93 22.74 4.17
N ALA A 165 2.88 21.82 3.96
CA ALA A 165 2.86 20.51 4.60
C ALA A 165 2.82 20.62 6.14
N THR A 166 3.65 21.47 6.74
CA THR A 166 3.65 21.69 8.19
C THR A 166 2.37 22.35 8.67
N TYR A 167 1.89 23.35 7.94
CA TYR A 167 0.66 24.07 8.29
C TYR A 167 -0.56 23.14 8.28
N VAL A 168 -0.73 22.32 7.24
CA VAL A 168 -1.83 21.37 7.11
C VAL A 168 -1.75 20.31 8.21
N SER A 169 -0.58 19.71 8.43
CA SER A 169 -0.41 18.70 9.49
C SER A 169 -0.75 19.24 10.86
N LYS A 170 -0.23 20.42 11.21
CA LYS A 170 -0.47 21.03 12.52
C LYS A 170 -1.92 21.49 12.72
N ASN A 171 -2.54 22.11 11.72
CA ASN A 171 -3.83 22.79 11.89
C ASN A 171 -5.05 21.96 11.49
N ALA A 172 -4.88 20.96 10.61
CA ALA A 172 -5.95 20.05 10.20
C ALA A 172 -5.77 18.62 10.76
N GLY A 173 -4.60 18.28 11.32
CA GLY A 173 -4.31 16.92 11.77
C GLY A 173 -4.23 15.91 10.62
N ILE A 174 -3.84 16.38 9.42
CA ILE A 174 -3.76 15.58 8.19
C ILE A 174 -2.30 15.38 7.81
N LYS A 175 -1.91 14.15 7.46
CA LYS A 175 -0.56 13.86 6.99
C LYS A 175 -0.27 14.67 5.73
N ALA A 176 0.91 15.28 5.65
CA ALA A 176 1.32 16.03 4.48
C ALA A 176 2.81 15.88 4.20
N MET A 177 3.20 15.88 2.92
CA MET A 177 4.59 15.79 2.49
C MET A 177 4.87 16.80 1.39
N GLN A 178 6.03 17.44 1.45
CA GLN A 178 6.57 18.20 0.34
C GLN A 178 7.25 17.24 -0.64
N VAL A 179 6.95 17.36 -1.93
CA VAL A 179 7.57 16.56 -2.99
C VAL A 179 8.24 17.52 -3.97
N GLU A 180 9.54 17.70 -3.77
CA GLU A 180 10.41 18.56 -4.56
C GLU A 180 10.93 17.75 -5.76
N LEU A 181 10.68 18.21 -6.99
CA LEU A 181 11.01 17.49 -8.23
C LEU A 181 12.09 18.22 -9.04
N ASN A 182 13.14 17.53 -9.46
CA ASN A 182 14.24 18.15 -10.20
C ASN A 182 13.77 18.62 -11.59
N TYR A 183 13.76 19.94 -11.80
CA TYR A 183 13.37 20.54 -13.07
C TYR A 183 14.17 19.99 -14.27
N GLY A 184 15.48 19.80 -14.09
CA GLY A 184 16.35 19.22 -15.11
C GLY A 184 16.00 17.76 -15.43
N TYR A 185 15.59 16.98 -14.43
CA TYR A 185 15.10 15.62 -14.66
C TYR A 185 13.75 15.61 -15.38
N LEU A 186 12.78 16.42 -14.92
CA LEU A 186 11.44 16.49 -15.49
C LEU A 186 11.45 16.91 -16.96
N THR A 187 12.25 17.92 -17.29
CA THR A 187 12.30 18.51 -18.65
C THR A 187 13.21 17.76 -19.61
N LYS A 188 14.12 16.91 -19.11
CA LYS A 188 15.00 16.08 -19.96
C LYS A 188 14.23 15.21 -20.95
N SER A 189 13.07 14.69 -20.56
CA SER A 189 12.18 13.98 -21.49
C SER A 189 10.75 13.93 -20.98
N ARG A 190 9.78 13.86 -21.90
CA ARG A 190 8.37 13.64 -21.53
C ARG A 190 8.16 12.32 -20.79
N LYS A 191 8.98 11.31 -21.06
CA LYS A 191 8.94 10.04 -20.33
C LYS A 191 9.16 10.25 -18.83
N ASN A 192 10.10 11.13 -18.44
CA ASN A 192 10.38 11.40 -17.03
C ASN A 192 9.20 12.07 -16.31
N LEU A 193 8.58 13.08 -16.94
CA LEU A 193 7.35 13.69 -16.42
C LEU A 193 6.25 12.65 -16.20
N PHE A 194 6.00 11.79 -17.19
CA PHE A 194 4.98 10.74 -17.07
C PHE A 194 5.37 9.63 -16.07
N SER A 195 6.65 9.33 -15.89
CA SER A 195 7.14 8.44 -14.83
C SER A 195 6.80 9.00 -13.45
N VAL A 196 6.97 10.30 -13.22
CA VAL A 196 6.60 10.95 -11.95
C VAL A 196 5.08 10.91 -11.73
N ILE A 197 4.29 11.27 -12.74
CA ILE A 197 2.82 11.19 -12.68
C ILE A 197 2.38 9.76 -12.35
N LYS A 198 2.96 8.76 -13.00
CA LYS A 198 2.64 7.35 -12.75
C LYS A 198 3.07 6.91 -11.36
N ALA A 199 4.23 7.33 -10.87
CA ALA A 199 4.69 7.02 -9.52
C ALA A 199 3.78 7.62 -8.45
N ILE A 200 3.39 8.89 -8.59
CA ILE A 200 2.44 9.56 -7.66
C ILE A 200 1.09 8.86 -7.72
N HIS A 201 0.56 8.56 -8.91
CA HIS A 201 -0.71 7.84 -9.04
C HIS A 201 -0.66 6.45 -8.39
N ASN A 202 0.42 5.69 -8.61
CA ASN A 202 0.61 4.37 -8.00
C ASN A 202 0.66 4.47 -6.47
N PHE A 203 1.40 5.44 -5.93
CA PHE A 203 1.48 5.70 -4.49
C PHE A 203 0.11 6.02 -3.90
N CYS A 204 -0.65 6.93 -4.52
CA CYS A 204 -1.98 7.30 -4.05
C CYS A 204 -2.96 6.11 -4.13
N THR A 205 -2.94 5.32 -5.21
CA THR A 205 -3.79 4.13 -5.35
C THR A 205 -3.44 3.07 -4.29
N ALA A 206 -2.15 2.82 -4.07
CA ALA A 206 -1.65 1.95 -3.01
C ALA A 206 -2.16 2.39 -1.63
N LEU A 207 -1.96 3.66 -1.27
CA LEU A 207 -2.40 4.22 0.01
C LEU A 207 -3.91 4.10 0.22
N ARG A 208 -4.71 4.36 -0.82
CA ARG A 208 -6.17 4.20 -0.78
C ARG A 208 -6.57 2.76 -0.56
N THR A 209 -5.95 1.83 -1.28
CA THR A 209 -6.26 0.39 -1.18
C THR A 209 -5.86 -0.16 0.19
N GLN A 210 -4.71 0.25 0.72
CA GLN A 210 -4.29 -0.05 2.09
C GLN A 210 -5.31 0.47 3.10
N ASN A 211 -5.78 1.70 2.94
CA ASN A 211 -6.77 2.29 3.84
C ASN A 211 -8.13 1.57 3.74
N GLU A 212 -8.61 1.25 2.55
CA GLU A 212 -9.85 0.49 2.33
C GLU A 212 -9.79 -0.88 3.02
N ILE A 213 -8.68 -1.62 2.86
CA ILE A 213 -8.46 -2.90 3.53
C ILE A 213 -8.43 -2.73 5.05
N ARG A 214 -7.71 -1.72 5.55
CA ARG A 214 -7.57 -1.46 7.00
C ARG A 214 -8.91 -1.06 7.64
N GLN A 215 -9.72 -0.25 6.97
CA GLN A 215 -11.02 0.22 7.47
C GLN A 215 -12.14 -0.80 7.32
N LYS A 216 -12.00 -1.80 6.44
CA LYS A 216 -13.03 -2.82 6.28
C LYS A 216 -13.21 -3.61 7.58
N ASN A 217 -14.44 -3.54 8.11
CA ASN A 217 -14.86 -4.38 9.22
C ASN A 217 -15.09 -5.80 8.69
N ILE A 218 -14.57 -6.77 9.42
CA ILE A 218 -14.85 -8.19 9.19
C ILE A 218 -15.84 -8.57 10.29
N ASP A 219 -17.00 -9.10 9.91
CA ASP A 219 -17.91 -9.65 10.91
C ASP A 219 -17.34 -10.97 11.43
N ILE A 220 -16.69 -10.88 12.59
CA ILE A 220 -16.05 -12.00 13.27
C ILE A 220 -17.04 -12.80 14.13
N SER A 221 -18.27 -12.31 14.31
CA SER A 221 -19.26 -12.95 15.19
C SER A 221 -19.72 -14.31 14.66
N GLU A 222 -19.73 -14.47 13.33
CA GLU A 222 -20.13 -15.69 12.62
C GLU A 222 -18.98 -16.70 12.41
N LEU A 223 -17.75 -16.39 12.82
CA LEU A 223 -16.58 -17.25 12.52
C LEU A 223 -16.72 -18.66 13.10
N TYR A 224 -17.23 -18.77 14.32
CA TYR A 224 -17.42 -20.05 15.00
C TYR A 224 -18.58 -20.85 14.40
N SER A 225 -19.65 -20.18 13.96
CA SER A 225 -20.70 -20.86 13.20
C SER A 225 -20.20 -21.37 11.86
N LEU A 226 -19.30 -20.62 11.20
CA LEU A 226 -18.66 -21.06 9.95
C LEU A 226 -17.74 -22.26 10.17
N ASP A 227 -17.05 -22.37 11.30
CA ASP A 227 -16.24 -23.55 11.63
C ASP A 227 -17.12 -24.79 11.86
N GLU A 228 -18.21 -24.66 12.63
CA GLU A 228 -19.17 -25.75 12.81
C GLU A 228 -19.78 -26.21 11.47
N GLU A 229 -20.18 -25.27 10.61
CA GLU A 229 -20.69 -25.57 9.28
C GLU A 229 -19.61 -26.26 8.43
N PHE A 230 -18.38 -25.74 8.47
CA PHE A 230 -17.23 -26.32 7.77
C PHE A 230 -16.98 -27.77 8.17
N TYR A 231 -17.23 -28.14 9.44
CA TYR A 231 -17.18 -29.54 9.89
C TYR A 231 -18.34 -30.39 9.38
N LYS A 232 -19.56 -29.85 9.38
CA LYS A 232 -20.77 -30.57 8.95
C LYS A 232 -20.77 -30.83 7.43
N THR A 233 -20.13 -29.96 6.64
CA THR A 233 -20.06 -30.09 5.19
C THR A 233 -18.83 -30.90 4.75
N GLN A 234 -19.06 -31.96 3.97
CA GLN A 234 -18.00 -32.62 3.19
C GLN A 234 -17.97 -32.00 1.79
N GLY A 235 -16.80 -31.53 1.35
CA GLY A 235 -16.62 -31.08 -0.03
C GLY A 235 -16.82 -32.21 -1.02
N GLN A 236 -17.41 -31.89 -2.18
CA GLN A 236 -17.54 -32.85 -3.29
C GLN A 236 -16.18 -33.21 -3.92
N THR A 237 -15.22 -32.30 -3.79
CA THR A 237 -13.84 -32.42 -4.26
C THR A 237 -12.86 -32.38 -3.09
N ASP A 238 -11.63 -32.85 -3.31
CA ASP A 238 -10.58 -32.79 -2.28
C ASP A 238 -10.23 -31.36 -1.85
N PHE A 239 -10.35 -30.42 -2.79
CA PHE A 239 -10.14 -28.99 -2.58
C PHE A 239 -11.33 -28.20 -3.12
N GLU A 240 -11.80 -27.25 -2.32
CA GLU A 240 -12.68 -26.19 -2.74
C GLU A 240 -11.87 -24.95 -3.04
N TYR A 241 -12.31 -24.18 -4.04
CA TYR A 241 -11.67 -22.93 -4.41
C TYR A 241 -12.68 -21.92 -4.93
N SER A 242 -12.36 -20.64 -4.72
CA SER A 242 -13.11 -19.50 -5.23
C SER A 242 -12.16 -18.61 -6.02
N VAL A 243 -12.60 -18.16 -7.19
CA VAL A 243 -11.89 -17.15 -7.98
C VAL A 243 -12.43 -15.79 -7.59
N GLY A 244 -11.56 -14.92 -7.09
CA GLY A 244 -11.87 -13.53 -6.80
C GLY A 244 -11.04 -12.58 -7.64
N ASP A 245 -11.43 -11.30 -7.69
CA ASP A 245 -10.84 -10.29 -8.59
C ASP A 245 -9.58 -9.62 -8.03
N SER A 246 -9.17 -9.99 -6.82
CA SER A 246 -8.00 -9.38 -6.16
C SER A 246 -6.66 -9.91 -6.68
N GLN A 247 -5.58 -9.18 -6.38
CA GLN A 247 -4.21 -9.61 -6.62
C GLN A 247 -3.67 -10.57 -5.54
N ILE A 248 -4.52 -11.05 -4.64
CA ILE A 248 -4.17 -11.88 -3.49
C ILE A 248 -4.81 -13.26 -3.62
N VAL A 249 -4.01 -14.31 -3.37
CA VAL A 249 -4.48 -15.68 -3.24
C VAL A 249 -4.22 -16.15 -1.81
N ILE A 250 -5.23 -16.67 -1.12
CA ILE A 250 -5.07 -17.33 0.19
C ILE A 250 -5.24 -18.84 0.03
N SER A 251 -4.34 -19.60 0.63
CA SER A 251 -4.32 -21.05 0.52
C SER A 251 -4.21 -21.73 1.89
N ALA A 252 -4.99 -22.78 2.10
CA ALA A 252 -5.01 -23.60 3.30
C ALA A 252 -5.01 -25.11 2.93
N PRO A 253 -3.85 -25.69 2.54
CA PRO A 253 -3.76 -27.05 2.01
C PRO A 253 -4.10 -28.16 3.02
N HIS A 254 -4.23 -27.81 4.31
CA HIS A 254 -4.40 -28.76 5.41
C HIS A 254 -5.64 -28.48 6.29
N ALA A 255 -6.61 -27.73 5.77
CA ALA A 255 -7.80 -27.33 6.55
C ALA A 255 -8.62 -28.51 7.10
N LYS A 256 -8.65 -29.66 6.41
CA LYS A 256 -9.32 -30.89 6.86
C LYS A 256 -8.31 -31.97 7.26
N ALA A 257 -8.71 -32.88 8.13
CA ALA A 257 -7.86 -33.95 8.62
C ALA A 257 -7.41 -34.85 7.45
N GLY A 258 -6.32 -35.56 7.65
CA GLY A 258 -5.82 -36.54 6.68
C GLY A 258 -4.66 -37.33 7.23
N MET A 259 -4.05 -38.18 6.41
CA MET A 259 -2.87 -38.93 6.81
C MET A 259 -1.58 -38.28 6.28
N VAL A 260 -0.51 -38.34 7.07
CA VAL A 260 0.85 -38.05 6.63
C VAL A 260 1.79 -39.12 7.18
N ASN A 261 2.40 -39.91 6.31
CA ASN A 261 3.30 -41.02 6.68
C ASN A 261 2.63 -41.99 7.68
N ASN A 262 1.40 -42.41 7.37
CA ASN A 262 0.58 -43.26 8.23
C ASN A 262 0.23 -42.70 9.62
N LYS A 263 0.38 -41.39 9.84
CA LYS A 263 -0.07 -40.71 11.06
C LYS A 263 -1.20 -39.74 10.74
N VAL A 264 -2.24 -39.72 11.57
CA VAL A 264 -3.32 -38.73 11.45
C VAL A 264 -2.73 -37.34 11.69
N LYS A 265 -2.86 -36.47 10.69
CA LYS A 265 -2.63 -35.05 10.82
C LYS A 265 -3.95 -34.40 11.22
N LEU A 266 -3.95 -33.72 12.36
CA LEU A 266 -5.11 -32.97 12.85
C LEU A 266 -5.55 -31.93 11.82
N SER A 267 -6.86 -31.74 11.69
CA SER A 267 -7.46 -30.74 10.82
C SER A 267 -7.05 -29.34 11.25
N GLU A 268 -6.74 -28.49 10.28
CA GLU A 268 -6.48 -27.07 10.49
C GLU A 268 -7.73 -26.25 10.10
N SER A 269 -8.93 -26.66 10.53
CA SER A 269 -10.24 -26.20 9.99
C SER A 269 -10.37 -24.69 9.89
N MET A 270 -9.86 -24.01 10.90
CA MET A 270 -9.87 -22.57 11.01
C MET A 270 -9.09 -21.88 9.88
N THR A 271 -8.10 -22.52 9.26
CA THR A 271 -7.46 -21.99 8.04
C THR A 271 -8.40 -22.00 6.83
N GLY A 272 -9.31 -22.98 6.74
CA GLY A 272 -10.40 -23.01 5.77
C GLY A 272 -11.46 -21.92 6.06
N VAL A 273 -11.79 -21.69 7.33
CA VAL A 273 -12.67 -20.59 7.76
C VAL A 273 -12.06 -19.24 7.36
N ILE A 274 -10.75 -19.03 7.61
CA ILE A 274 -10.04 -17.83 7.15
C ILE A 274 -10.19 -17.66 5.63
N CYS A 275 -10.00 -18.72 4.84
CA CYS A 275 -10.21 -18.64 3.39
C CYS A 275 -11.64 -18.17 3.04
N LYS A 276 -12.67 -18.78 3.62
CA LYS A 276 -14.08 -18.38 3.36
C LYS A 276 -14.34 -16.91 3.69
N VAL A 277 -13.84 -16.44 4.84
CA VAL A 277 -14.00 -15.06 5.30
C VAL A 277 -13.32 -14.09 4.36
N PHE A 278 -12.07 -14.35 3.98
CA PHE A 278 -11.35 -13.42 3.11
C PHE A 278 -11.88 -13.43 1.67
N ASN A 279 -12.45 -14.53 1.19
CA ASN A 279 -13.20 -14.53 -0.07
C ASN A 279 -14.47 -13.69 0.04
N ARG A 280 -15.31 -13.92 1.06
CA ARG A 280 -16.56 -13.17 1.28
C ARG A 280 -16.32 -11.68 1.45
N GLU A 281 -15.38 -11.32 2.32
CA GLU A 281 -15.13 -9.93 2.70
C GLU A 281 -14.26 -9.18 1.69
N PHE A 282 -13.28 -9.81 1.05
CA PHE A 282 -12.33 -9.07 0.19
C PHE A 282 -12.33 -9.52 -1.27
N ASN A 283 -13.19 -10.47 -1.64
CA ASN A 283 -13.18 -11.11 -2.95
C ASN A 283 -11.78 -11.62 -3.33
N PHE A 284 -11.08 -12.21 -2.35
CA PHE A 284 -9.79 -12.83 -2.58
C PHE A 284 -9.97 -14.20 -3.23
N SER A 285 -9.02 -14.58 -4.09
CA SER A 285 -8.99 -15.94 -4.61
C SER A 285 -8.56 -16.88 -3.47
N THR A 286 -9.27 -17.98 -3.27
CA THR A 286 -8.97 -18.87 -2.14
C THR A 286 -8.99 -20.33 -2.52
N ILE A 287 -8.19 -21.16 -1.85
CA ILE A 287 -8.22 -22.62 -1.94
C ILE A 287 -8.02 -23.23 -0.57
N TYR A 288 -8.78 -24.27 -0.23
CA TYR A 288 -8.59 -25.03 0.99
C TYR A 288 -8.96 -26.49 0.80
N LYS A 289 -8.39 -27.37 1.64
CA LYS A 289 -8.79 -28.78 1.69
C LYS A 289 -10.20 -28.89 2.27
N SER A 290 -11.14 -29.43 1.50
CA SER A 290 -12.57 -29.47 1.83
C SER A 290 -13.07 -30.86 2.21
N ARG A 291 -12.30 -31.91 1.90
CA ARG A 291 -12.66 -33.30 2.18
C ARG A 291 -11.78 -33.89 3.28
N ASP A 292 -12.41 -34.54 4.25
CA ASP A 292 -11.69 -35.44 5.16
C ASP A 292 -11.55 -36.78 4.46
N ASN A 293 -10.34 -37.08 4.00
CA ASN A 293 -10.00 -38.37 3.44
C ASN A 293 -8.89 -39.00 4.28
N ASN A 294 -9.09 -40.27 4.66
CA ASN A 294 -8.08 -41.12 5.30
C ASN A 294 -6.92 -41.46 4.35
N GLU A 295 -6.89 -40.87 3.17
CA GLU A 295 -5.76 -41.01 2.27
C GLU A 295 -4.59 -40.16 2.78
N ASP A 296 -3.39 -40.74 2.71
CA ASP A 296 -2.16 -39.99 2.91
C ASP A 296 -2.20 -38.78 1.96
N TYR A 297 -1.68 -37.62 2.38
CA TYR A 297 -1.53 -36.43 1.54
C TYR A 297 -0.56 -36.74 0.40
N SER A 298 -1.10 -37.48 -0.56
CA SER A 298 -0.41 -38.29 -1.54
C SER A 298 0.16 -37.38 -2.61
N ASN A 299 1.05 -37.92 -3.43
CA ASN A 299 1.53 -37.16 -4.59
C ASN A 299 0.36 -36.75 -5.51
N SER A 300 -0.72 -37.53 -5.55
CA SER A 300 -1.95 -37.19 -6.29
C SER A 300 -2.63 -35.94 -5.72
N LEU A 301 -2.90 -35.91 -4.41
CA LEU A 301 -3.51 -34.75 -3.73
C LEU A 301 -2.64 -33.48 -3.87
N LYS A 302 -1.32 -33.62 -3.71
CA LYS A 302 -0.37 -32.52 -3.92
C LYS A 302 -0.40 -31.98 -5.36
N ASN A 303 -0.54 -32.87 -6.34
CA ASN A 303 -0.61 -32.49 -7.75
C ASN A 303 -1.92 -31.78 -8.07
N SER A 304 -3.06 -32.29 -7.55
CA SER A 304 -4.37 -31.65 -7.69
C SER A 304 -4.39 -30.25 -7.08
N TYR A 305 -3.87 -30.09 -5.86
CA TYR A 305 -3.70 -28.79 -5.21
C TYR A 305 -2.87 -27.82 -6.07
N LYS A 306 -1.69 -28.26 -6.51
CA LYS A 306 -0.80 -27.44 -7.35
C LYS A 306 -1.46 -27.08 -8.68
N GLU A 307 -2.20 -27.99 -9.28
CA GLU A 307 -2.91 -27.75 -10.52
C GLU A 307 -3.96 -26.64 -10.36
N ILE A 308 -4.82 -26.72 -9.35
CA ILE A 308 -5.81 -25.68 -9.07
C ILE A 308 -5.11 -24.35 -8.77
N LEU A 309 -4.14 -24.36 -7.85
CA LEU A 309 -3.44 -23.15 -7.43
C LEU A 309 -2.74 -22.45 -8.61
N PHE A 310 -1.93 -23.17 -9.38
CA PHE A 310 -1.09 -22.57 -10.44
C PHE A 310 -1.79 -22.41 -11.80
N LYS A 311 -2.83 -23.19 -12.09
CA LYS A 311 -3.55 -23.07 -13.38
C LYS A 311 -4.83 -22.23 -13.26
N LYS A 312 -5.49 -22.21 -12.10
CA LYS A 312 -6.79 -21.55 -11.94
C LYS A 312 -6.75 -20.27 -11.13
N LEU A 313 -5.98 -20.22 -10.04
CA LEU A 313 -6.01 -19.08 -9.11
C LEU A 313 -4.91 -18.07 -9.34
N ILE A 314 -3.68 -18.54 -9.58
CA ILE A 314 -2.54 -17.67 -9.81
C ILE A 314 -2.59 -17.15 -11.25
N THR A 315 -2.71 -15.84 -11.39
CA THR A 315 -2.68 -15.14 -12.68
C THR A 315 -1.43 -14.28 -12.79
N LYS A 316 -1.20 -13.67 -13.96
CA LYS A 316 -0.12 -12.68 -14.15
C LYS A 316 -0.26 -11.45 -13.24
N ASN A 317 -1.46 -11.19 -12.73
CA ASN A 317 -1.76 -10.05 -11.86
C ASN A 317 -1.66 -10.39 -10.37
N THR A 318 -1.50 -11.66 -10.02
CA THR A 318 -1.32 -12.05 -8.61
C THR A 318 -0.03 -11.44 -8.06
N LYS A 319 -0.13 -10.71 -6.95
CA LYS A 319 1.00 -10.12 -6.23
C LYS A 319 1.41 -10.94 -5.01
N LEU A 320 0.46 -11.57 -4.32
CA LEU A 320 0.73 -12.35 -3.11
C LEU A 320 -0.03 -13.68 -3.14
N VAL A 321 0.67 -14.75 -2.76
CA VAL A 321 0.10 -16.03 -2.37
C VAL A 321 0.39 -16.22 -0.89
N LEU A 322 -0.64 -16.21 -0.07
CA LEU A 322 -0.57 -16.40 1.38
C LEU A 322 -0.95 -17.84 1.72
N GLU A 323 0.01 -18.63 2.20
CA GLU A 323 -0.22 -20.02 2.59
C GLU A 323 -0.31 -20.13 4.11
N LEU A 324 -1.47 -20.56 4.59
CA LEU A 324 -1.83 -20.66 6.00
C LEU A 324 -1.63 -22.09 6.50
N HIS A 325 -1.05 -22.20 7.70
CA HIS A 325 -0.85 -23.45 8.41
C HIS A 325 -1.13 -23.26 9.90
N ILE A 326 -1.43 -24.34 10.60
CA ILE A 326 -1.49 -24.38 12.07
C ILE A 326 -0.32 -25.21 12.62
N ILE A 327 0.33 -24.70 13.68
CA ILE A 327 1.36 -25.41 14.45
C ILE A 327 0.81 -25.84 15.82
N ASN A 328 1.42 -26.89 16.37
CA ASN A 328 1.05 -27.46 17.67
C ASN A 328 1.08 -26.39 18.78
N LYS A 329 0.09 -26.45 19.68
CA LYS A 329 -0.06 -25.61 20.88
C LYS A 329 1.19 -25.55 21.77
N ASP A 330 1.96 -26.63 21.80
CA ASP A 330 3.16 -26.75 22.63
C ASP A 330 4.36 -25.95 22.08
N ARG A 331 4.25 -25.39 20.87
CA ARG A 331 5.28 -24.50 20.35
C ARG A 331 5.35 -23.20 21.13
N PHE A 332 6.58 -22.70 21.25
CA PHE A 332 6.85 -21.45 21.94
C PHE A 332 6.26 -20.26 21.19
N GLU A 333 6.42 -20.25 19.86
CA GLU A 333 5.89 -19.22 18.98
C GLU A 333 4.37 -19.32 18.83
N ASP A 334 3.73 -18.16 18.90
CA ASP A 334 2.37 -17.88 18.48
C ASP A 334 2.25 -17.77 16.96
N LEU A 335 3.28 -17.25 16.28
CA LEU A 335 3.34 -17.15 14.82
C LEU A 335 4.74 -17.48 14.29
N LEU A 336 4.81 -18.38 13.32
CA LEU A 336 6.01 -18.62 12.51
C LEU A 336 5.76 -18.14 11.09
N MET A 337 6.61 -17.25 10.60
CA MET A 337 6.49 -16.66 9.28
C MET A 337 7.70 -17.02 8.43
N PHE A 338 7.46 -17.40 7.18
CA PHE A 338 8.54 -17.65 6.24
C PHE A 338 8.48 -16.67 5.05
N LEU A 339 9.51 -15.83 4.95
CA LEU A 339 9.67 -14.83 3.90
C LEU A 339 10.58 -15.33 2.76
N PRO A 340 10.34 -14.91 1.50
CA PRO A 340 11.28 -15.13 0.41
C PRO A 340 12.64 -14.50 0.71
N GLN A 341 13.75 -15.13 0.29
CA GLN A 341 15.11 -14.63 0.58
C GLN A 341 15.39 -13.20 0.05
N LYS A 342 14.69 -12.77 -1.00
CA LYS A 342 14.82 -11.42 -1.59
C LYS A 342 13.94 -10.36 -0.91
N TYR A 343 13.51 -10.58 0.33
CA TYR A 343 12.61 -9.64 0.99
C TYR A 343 13.34 -8.40 1.49
N ASP A 344 12.69 -7.26 1.29
CA ASP A 344 13.14 -5.96 1.76
C ASP A 344 13.02 -5.89 3.29
N ASN A 345 14.11 -5.51 3.97
CA ASN A 345 14.15 -5.30 5.42
C ASN A 345 13.04 -4.36 5.90
N PHE A 346 12.62 -3.42 5.05
CA PHE A 346 11.54 -2.49 5.39
C PHE A 346 10.19 -3.19 5.59
N LYS A 347 9.83 -4.14 4.72
CA LYS A 347 8.57 -4.86 4.85
C LYS A 347 8.55 -5.82 6.03
N THR A 348 9.71 -6.41 6.36
CA THR A 348 9.85 -7.20 7.59
C THR A 348 9.57 -6.33 8.82
N TYR A 349 10.07 -5.10 8.86
CA TYR A 349 9.79 -4.16 9.94
C TYR A 349 8.31 -3.77 10.02
N GLN A 350 7.65 -3.49 8.88
CA GLN A 350 6.20 -3.23 8.84
C GLN A 350 5.39 -4.39 9.42
N ILE A 351 5.75 -5.62 9.04
CA ILE A 351 5.13 -6.83 9.58
C ILE A 351 5.31 -6.91 11.09
N ILE A 352 6.53 -6.71 11.61
CA ILE A 352 6.81 -6.74 13.05
C ILE A 352 5.94 -5.73 13.80
N ASN A 353 5.80 -4.51 13.29
CA ASN A 353 4.93 -3.49 13.90
C ASN A 353 3.46 -3.91 13.92
N ILE A 354 2.96 -4.56 12.87
CA ILE A 354 1.60 -5.10 12.83
C ILE A 354 1.42 -6.20 13.88
N LEU A 355 2.37 -7.13 13.97
CA LEU A 355 2.31 -8.22 14.95
C LEU A 355 2.24 -7.68 16.38
N ASN A 356 3.08 -6.68 16.69
CA ASN A 356 3.06 -6.01 17.99
C ASN A 356 1.75 -5.24 18.23
N LYS A 357 1.29 -4.45 17.25
CA LYS A 357 0.05 -3.66 17.33
C LYS A 357 -1.17 -4.53 17.61
N ASN A 358 -1.25 -5.69 16.95
CA ASN A 358 -2.39 -6.60 17.05
C ASN A 358 -2.21 -7.67 18.15
N ASN A 359 -1.26 -7.47 19.07
CA ASN A 359 -1.01 -8.36 20.22
C ASN A 359 -0.80 -9.84 19.83
N ILE A 360 -0.16 -10.10 18.68
CA ILE A 360 0.33 -11.44 18.37
C ILE A 360 1.56 -11.66 19.24
N GLY A 361 1.49 -12.62 20.16
CA GLY A 361 2.48 -12.81 21.23
C GLY A 361 3.90 -13.06 20.72
N LYS A 362 4.39 -14.29 20.81
CA LYS A 362 5.76 -14.63 20.41
C LYS A 362 5.81 -14.99 18.94
N PHE A 363 6.66 -14.36 18.16
CA PHE A 363 6.77 -14.67 16.73
C PHE A 363 8.21 -14.84 16.28
N SER A 364 8.38 -15.65 15.24
CA SER A 364 9.65 -15.88 14.57
C SER A 364 9.47 -15.65 13.06
N ILE A 365 10.36 -14.85 12.48
CA ILE A 365 10.39 -14.58 11.04
C ILE A 365 11.65 -15.21 10.46
N ASN A 366 11.47 -16.24 9.63
CA ASN A 366 12.55 -16.99 9.01
C ASN A 366 12.61 -16.72 7.51
N SER A 367 13.80 -16.81 6.93
CA SER A 367 13.92 -16.90 5.47
C SER A 367 13.63 -18.35 5.04
N ILE A 368 12.89 -18.54 3.94
CA ILE A 368 12.50 -19.89 3.46
C ILE A 368 13.71 -20.78 3.10
N PHE A 369 14.92 -20.24 2.99
CA PHE A 369 16.11 -20.98 2.59
C PHE A 369 17.07 -21.37 3.72
N ASP A 370 16.84 -20.92 4.95
CA ASP A 370 17.72 -21.27 6.06
C ASP A 370 17.18 -22.49 6.83
N GLN A 371 17.41 -23.67 6.25
CA GLN A 371 17.49 -24.95 6.95
C GLN A 371 17.95 -26.05 5.98
N ASN A 372 18.97 -26.80 6.40
CA ASN A 372 19.63 -27.93 5.74
C ASN A 372 18.70 -29.14 5.37
N LYS A 373 17.54 -28.92 4.75
CA LYS A 373 16.65 -30.00 4.26
C LYS A 373 16.01 -29.64 2.92
N LYS A 374 16.07 -30.60 2.00
CA LYS A 374 15.47 -30.63 0.66
C LYS A 374 13.95 -30.36 0.65
N ALA A 375 13.51 -29.13 0.88
CA ALA A 375 12.16 -28.69 0.56
C ALA A 375 12.20 -27.86 -0.73
N ARG A 376 12.11 -28.54 -1.87
CA ARG A 376 11.77 -27.94 -3.17
C ARG A 376 10.33 -27.43 -3.11
N ILE A 377 10.09 -26.31 -2.43
CA ILE A 377 8.92 -25.47 -2.70
C ILE A 377 9.44 -24.39 -3.64
N THR A 378 9.07 -24.53 -4.92
CA THR A 378 9.38 -23.57 -5.98
C THR A 378 8.80 -22.20 -5.60
N ASN A 379 9.63 -21.34 -5.01
CA ASN A 379 9.25 -19.99 -4.56
C ASN A 379 9.06 -18.99 -5.72
N GLN A 380 9.22 -19.43 -6.97
CA GLN A 380 8.66 -18.70 -8.11
C GLN A 380 7.24 -19.19 -8.37
N VAL A 381 6.30 -18.46 -7.78
CA VAL A 381 5.00 -18.31 -8.43
C VAL A 381 5.26 -17.64 -9.79
N LYS A 382 4.53 -18.04 -10.85
CA LYS A 382 4.73 -17.48 -12.19
C LYS A 382 4.78 -15.94 -12.15
N GLY A 383 5.88 -15.32 -12.60
CA GLY A 383 6.01 -13.87 -12.67
C GLY A 383 6.60 -13.21 -11.42
N ASN A 384 6.06 -12.04 -11.04
CA ASN A 384 6.55 -11.21 -9.92
C ASN A 384 5.79 -11.44 -8.60
N SER A 385 5.01 -12.53 -8.47
CA SER A 385 4.22 -12.80 -7.28
C SER A 385 5.07 -13.31 -6.11
N PHE A 386 4.74 -12.88 -4.89
CA PHE A 386 5.38 -13.33 -3.66
C PHE A 386 4.61 -14.49 -3.03
N LYS A 387 5.31 -15.45 -2.44
CA LYS A 387 4.71 -16.46 -1.57
C LYS A 387 5.10 -16.17 -0.12
N LEU A 388 4.10 -16.00 0.75
CA LEU A 388 4.27 -15.86 2.19
C LEU A 388 3.66 -17.09 2.86
N GLN A 389 4.40 -17.73 3.76
CA GLN A 389 3.86 -18.80 4.59
C GLN A 389 3.69 -18.31 6.03
N LEU A 390 2.49 -18.46 6.57
CA LEU A 390 2.14 -18.13 7.95
C LEU A 390 1.66 -19.38 8.68
N CYS A 391 2.32 -19.69 9.78
CA CYS A 391 1.95 -20.81 10.64
C CYS A 391 1.53 -20.29 12.01
N PHE A 392 0.22 -20.33 12.30
CA PHE A 392 -0.35 -19.87 13.57
C PHE A 392 -0.37 -20.99 14.60
N ASN A 393 -0.07 -20.66 15.84
CA ASN A 393 -0.22 -21.60 16.94
C ASN A 393 -1.70 -21.88 17.21
N ALA A 394 -2.07 -23.16 17.36
CA ALA A 394 -3.44 -23.57 17.64
C ALA A 394 -4.08 -22.79 18.80
N ARG A 395 -3.31 -22.41 19.84
CA ARG A 395 -3.79 -21.63 20.98
C ARG A 395 -4.28 -20.21 20.64
N LEU A 396 -3.79 -19.63 19.54
CA LEU A 396 -4.30 -18.35 19.04
C LEU A 396 -5.65 -18.49 18.37
N ILE A 397 -5.92 -19.68 17.85
CA ILE A 397 -7.04 -19.94 16.95
C ILE A 397 -8.23 -20.49 17.73
N GLU A 398 -7.97 -21.30 18.76
CA GLU A 398 -8.98 -21.85 19.67
C GLU A 398 -9.61 -20.78 20.58
N ASP A 399 -8.87 -19.70 20.87
CA ASP A 399 -9.32 -18.58 21.69
C ASP A 399 -9.97 -17.49 20.82
N LYS A 400 -11.25 -17.21 21.04
CA LYS A 400 -12.03 -16.25 20.25
C LYS A 400 -11.39 -14.88 20.13
N ASN A 401 -10.98 -14.30 21.25
CA ASN A 401 -10.40 -12.95 21.24
C ASN A 401 -9.05 -12.94 20.49
N LYS A 402 -8.28 -14.02 20.58
CA LYS A 402 -7.00 -14.14 19.87
C LYS A 402 -7.20 -14.45 18.38
N PHE A 403 -8.24 -15.18 18.02
CA PHE A 403 -8.53 -15.48 16.63
C PHE A 403 -8.96 -14.22 15.86
N GLU A 404 -9.71 -13.33 16.51
CA GLU A 404 -10.00 -12.00 15.98
C GLU A 404 -8.71 -11.21 15.69
N ASN A 405 -7.75 -11.24 16.63
CA ASN A 405 -6.43 -10.63 16.40
C ASN A 405 -5.67 -11.26 15.23
N VAL A 406 -5.83 -12.56 14.98
CA VAL A 406 -5.24 -13.25 13.82
C VAL A 406 -5.86 -12.73 12.52
N ILE A 407 -7.18 -12.60 12.45
CA ILE A 407 -7.88 -12.05 11.30
C ILE A 407 -7.45 -10.60 11.02
N LEU A 408 -7.38 -9.76 12.05
CA LEU A 408 -6.91 -8.37 11.93
C LEU A 408 -5.45 -8.30 11.49
N THR A 409 -4.60 -9.16 12.03
CA THR A 409 -3.20 -9.29 11.64
C THR A 409 -3.05 -9.68 10.17
N LEU A 410 -3.80 -10.67 9.71
CA LEU A 410 -3.78 -11.10 8.31
C LEU A 410 -4.21 -9.96 7.38
N LYS A 411 -5.27 -9.24 7.75
CA LYS A 411 -5.77 -8.07 7.00
C LYS A 411 -4.69 -6.99 6.88
N ASP A 412 -4.06 -6.63 7.99
CA ASP A 412 -3.01 -5.63 8.04
C ASP A 412 -1.76 -6.09 7.27
N ILE A 413 -1.33 -7.36 7.41
CA ILE A 413 -0.19 -7.92 6.67
C ILE A 413 -0.48 -7.86 5.18
N ILE A 414 -1.65 -8.33 4.72
CA ILE A 414 -2.01 -8.33 3.30
C ILE A 414 -1.96 -6.91 2.73
N SER A 415 -2.36 -5.89 3.49
CA SER A 415 -2.32 -4.49 3.04
C SER A 415 -0.93 -4.04 2.60
N ILE A 416 0.16 -4.55 3.20
CA ILE A 416 1.56 -4.23 2.81
C ILE A 416 1.91 -4.73 1.40
N PHE A 417 1.19 -5.74 0.90
CA PHE A 417 1.54 -6.46 -0.34
C PHE A 417 0.69 -6.04 -1.54
N VAL A 418 -0.25 -5.10 -1.35
CA VAL A 418 -1.12 -4.63 -2.43
C VAL A 418 -0.41 -3.62 -3.34
N ASP A 419 0.74 -3.08 -2.91
CA ASP A 419 1.54 -2.08 -3.64
C ASP A 419 2.32 -2.66 -4.81
#